data_AF-A0A2N5X1M7-F1
#
_entry.id   AF-A0A2N5X1M7-F1
#
_cell.length_a   1.000
_cell.length_b   1.000
_cell.length_c   1.000
_cell.angle_alpha   90.00
_cell.angle_beta   90.00
_cell.angle_gamma   90.00
#
_symmetry.space_group_name_H-M   'P 1'
#
loop_
_entity.id
_entity.type
_entity.pdbx_description
1 polymer ?
#
loop_
_entity_poly.entity_id
_entity_poly.type
_entity_poly.pdbx_seq_one_letter_code
_entity_poly.pdbx_strand_id
1 'polypeptide(L)'
;MKRPQVNMDAGPVSEMAIVDTFTKLIFGEDYQYSNRELMIIQAFRTVDKRVLFDSHRDMGTYLRALGVGEMIKLVSQVQAQLMVDLQAGAGRIEPDSARESILNRRVH
;
A
#
# COMPACT_ATOMS: atom_id res chain seq x y z
N MET A 1 -29.85 -6.98 13.34
CA MET A 1 -29.15 -6.02 12.46
C MET A 1 -27.77 -6.58 12.14
N LYS A 2 -27.54 -7.05 10.90
CA LYS A 2 -26.23 -7.58 10.45
C LYS A 2 -25.26 -6.41 10.26
N ARG A 3 -24.11 -6.44 10.93
CA ARG A 3 -23.01 -5.48 10.69
C ARG A 3 -22.47 -5.71 9.27
N PRO A 4 -22.12 -4.66 8.50
CA PRO A 4 -21.41 -4.84 7.26
C PRO A 4 -20.02 -5.39 7.58
N GLN A 5 -19.71 -6.59 7.08
CA GLN A 5 -18.35 -7.09 7.03
C GLN A 5 -17.55 -6.13 6.13
N VAL A 6 -16.66 -5.36 6.74
CA VAL A 6 -15.56 -4.73 6.02
C VAL A 6 -14.66 -5.88 5.60
N ASN A 7 -14.85 -6.38 4.38
CA ASN A 7 -13.88 -7.29 3.77
C ASN A 7 -12.57 -6.52 3.67
N MET A 8 -11.68 -6.74 4.62
CA MET A 8 -10.26 -6.51 4.44
C MET A 8 -9.83 -7.51 3.37
N ASP A 9 -9.95 -7.11 2.10
CA ASP A 9 -9.40 -7.82 0.95
C ASP A 9 -7.87 -7.71 1.04
N ALA A 10 -7.30 -8.39 2.04
CA ALA A 10 -5.87 -8.46 2.33
C ALA A 10 -5.18 -9.50 1.41
N GLY A 11 -5.64 -9.57 0.16
CA GLY A 11 -4.95 -10.30 -0.89
C GLY A 11 -3.77 -9.48 -1.45
N PRO A 12 -2.76 -10.13 -2.04
CA PRO A 12 -1.68 -9.43 -2.70
C PRO A 12 -2.22 -8.46 -3.77
N VAL A 13 -1.64 -7.26 -3.84
CA VAL A 13 -2.01 -6.29 -4.88
C VAL A 13 -1.58 -6.85 -6.23
N SER A 14 -2.55 -7.03 -7.13
CA SER A 14 -2.29 -7.49 -8.49
C SER A 14 -1.69 -6.37 -9.34
N GLU A 15 -0.89 -6.74 -10.34
CA GLU A 15 -0.30 -5.77 -11.29
C GLU A 15 -1.38 -4.89 -11.93
N MET A 16 -2.50 -5.49 -12.34
CA MET A 16 -3.63 -4.77 -12.93
C MET A 16 -4.21 -3.69 -12.00
N ALA A 17 -4.25 -3.93 -10.68
CA ALA A 17 -4.72 -2.92 -9.75
C ALA A 17 -3.79 -1.69 -9.71
N ILE A 18 -2.48 -1.89 -9.92
CA ILE A 18 -1.50 -0.81 -10.02
C ILE A 18 -1.73 -0.03 -11.32
N VAL A 19 -1.87 -0.73 -12.44
CA VAL A 19 -2.14 -0.14 -13.75
C VAL A 19 -3.44 0.65 -13.75
N ASP A 20 -4.52 0.12 -13.16
CA ASP A 20 -5.81 0.80 -13.02
C ASP A 20 -5.67 2.08 -12.19
N THR A 21 -4.95 2.01 -11.07
CA THR A 21 -4.70 3.19 -10.20
C THR A 21 -3.91 4.27 -10.95
N PHE A 22 -2.90 3.89 -11.73
CA PHE A 22 -2.10 4.82 -12.53
C PHE A 22 -2.91 5.42 -13.67
N THR A 23 -3.75 4.62 -14.32
CA THR A 23 -4.68 5.09 -15.36
C THR A 23 -5.62 6.15 -14.80
N LYS A 24 -6.17 5.90 -13.61
CA LYS A 24 -7.01 6.85 -12.88
C LYS A 24 -6.28 8.15 -12.53
N LEU A 25 -5.02 8.07 -12.06
CA LEU A 25 -4.17 9.24 -11.85
C LEU A 25 -3.95 10.05 -13.14
N ILE A 26 -3.67 9.38 -14.27
CA ILE A 26 -3.42 10.03 -15.56
C ILE A 26 -4.64 10.80 -16.06
N PHE A 27 -5.83 10.22 -15.93
CA PHE A 27 -7.06 10.84 -16.42
C PHE A 27 -7.70 11.79 -15.40
N GLY A 28 -7.24 11.79 -14.14
CA GLY A 28 -7.82 12.60 -13.09
C GLY A 28 -9.27 12.22 -12.80
N GLU A 29 -9.64 10.96 -13.06
CA GLU A 29 -10.97 10.44 -12.80
C GLU A 29 -11.11 10.16 -11.30
N ASP A 30 -12.12 10.78 -10.69
CA ASP A 30 -12.51 10.69 -9.28
C ASP A 30 -11.52 11.21 -8.23
N TYR A 31 -11.97 12.23 -7.50
CA TYR A 31 -11.34 12.73 -6.27
C TYR A 31 -11.28 11.69 -5.12
N GLN A 32 -11.82 10.49 -5.33
CA GLN A 32 -11.91 9.45 -4.31
C GLN A 32 -11.14 8.20 -4.74
N TYR A 33 -10.01 7.98 -4.06
CA TYR A 33 -9.25 6.73 -4.12
C TYR A 33 -9.69 5.84 -2.97
N SER A 34 -9.95 4.57 -3.27
CA SER A 34 -10.15 3.51 -2.29
C SER A 34 -8.88 3.31 -1.45
N ASN A 35 -9.02 2.66 -0.29
CA ASN A 35 -7.87 2.32 0.56
C ASN A 35 -6.78 1.55 -0.20
N ARG A 36 -7.17 0.66 -1.13
CA ARG A 36 -6.23 -0.12 -1.93
C ARG A 36 -5.46 0.76 -2.92
N GLU A 37 -6.15 1.67 -3.60
CA GLU A 37 -5.52 2.66 -4.49
C GLU A 37 -4.60 3.60 -3.71
N LEU A 38 -5.00 4.06 -2.51
CA LEU A 38 -4.16 4.87 -1.64
C LEU A 38 -2.89 4.14 -1.18
N MET A 39 -2.97 2.84 -0.90
CA MET A 39 -1.77 2.04 -0.61
C MET A 39 -0.83 1.97 -1.82
N ILE A 40 -1.36 1.81 -3.03
CA ILE A 40 -0.57 1.81 -4.27
C ILE A 40 0.09 3.17 -4.47
N ILE A 41 -0.65 4.26 -4.28
CA ILE A 41 -0.14 5.64 -4.36
C ILE A 41 0.99 5.86 -3.34
N GLN A 42 0.83 5.35 -2.13
CA GLN A 42 1.87 5.46 -1.10
C GLN A 42 3.12 4.66 -1.47
N ALA A 43 2.97 3.43 -1.96
CA ALA A 43 4.09 2.64 -2.46
C ALA A 43 4.80 3.31 -3.63
N PHE A 44 4.05 3.96 -4.54
CA PHE A 44 4.61 4.75 -5.62
C PHE A 44 5.48 5.91 -5.11
N ARG A 45 5.01 6.67 -4.10
CA ARG A 45 5.82 7.73 -3.46
C ARG A 45 7.10 7.20 -2.81
N THR A 46 7.08 5.98 -2.30
CA THR A 46 8.27 5.33 -1.71
C THR A 46 9.28 4.92 -2.80
N VAL A 47 8.79 4.39 -3.92
CA VAL A 47 9.62 3.91 -5.03
C VAL A 47 10.26 5.08 -5.80
N ASP A 48 9.49 6.12 -6.09
CA ASP A 48 9.97 7.26 -6.86
C ASP A 48 9.85 8.57 -6.07
N LYS A 49 11.01 9.05 -5.61
CA LYS A 49 11.10 10.27 -4.80
C LYS A 49 10.70 11.53 -5.57
N ARG A 50 10.66 11.50 -6.91
CA ARG A 50 10.25 12.66 -7.73
C ARG A 50 8.81 13.06 -7.45
N VAL A 51 7.97 12.11 -7.05
CA VAL A 51 6.54 12.33 -6.77
C VAL A 51 6.21 12.41 -5.28
N LEU A 52 7.22 12.43 -4.40
CA LEU A 52 7.03 12.28 -2.95
C LEU A 52 6.08 13.32 -2.34
N PHE A 53 6.11 14.56 -2.83
CA PHE A 53 5.28 15.67 -2.36
C PHE A 53 4.28 16.17 -3.40
N ASP A 54 4.19 15.48 -4.53
CA ASP A 54 3.32 15.89 -5.63
C ASP A 54 1.85 15.71 -5.27
N SER A 55 1.00 16.56 -5.85
CA SER A 55 -0.44 16.32 -5.84
C SER A 55 -0.75 15.11 -6.74
N HIS A 56 -1.89 14.43 -6.52
CA HIS A 56 -2.30 13.33 -7.40
C HIS A 56 -2.39 13.75 -8.89
N ARG A 57 -2.71 15.03 -9.14
CA ARG A 57 -2.72 15.62 -10.48
C ARG A 57 -1.32 15.71 -11.10
N ASP A 58 -0.34 16.14 -10.33
CA ASP A 58 1.05 16.25 -10.78
C ASP A 58 1.65 14.86 -10.99
N MET A 59 1.32 13.90 -10.12
CA MET A 59 1.64 12.48 -10.29
C MET A 59 1.07 11.91 -11.60
N GLY A 60 -0.19 12.23 -11.93
CA GLY A 60 -0.80 11.84 -13.21
C GLY A 60 -0.10 12.45 -14.42
N THR A 61 0.31 13.72 -14.31
CA THR A 61 1.10 14.41 -15.34
C THR A 61 2.46 13.75 -15.54
N TYR A 62 3.13 13.38 -14.44
CA TYR A 62 4.39 12.63 -14.47
C TYR A 62 4.22 11.27 -15.15
N LEU A 63 3.22 10.49 -14.74
CA LEU A 63 2.94 9.17 -15.32
C LEU A 63 2.65 9.24 -16.82
N ARG A 64 1.97 10.30 -17.28
CA ARG A 64 1.68 10.53 -18.71
C ARG A 64 2.94 10.83 -19.52
N ALA A 65 3.98 11.39 -18.90
CA ALA A 65 5.24 11.70 -19.55
C ALA A 65 6.19 10.51 -19.65
N LEU A 66 5.94 9.41 -18.91
CA LEU A 66 6.76 8.21 -18.95
C LEU A 66 6.60 7.44 -20.25
N GLY A 67 7.71 6.92 -20.78
CA GLY A 67 7.65 5.91 -21.83
C GLY A 67 7.14 4.56 -21.30
N VAL A 68 6.64 3.69 -22.19
CA VAL A 68 6.12 2.37 -21.82
C VAL A 68 7.15 1.53 -21.05
N GLY A 69 8.42 1.57 -21.45
CA GLY A 69 9.49 0.84 -20.77
C GLY A 69 9.78 1.36 -19.34
N GLU A 70 9.59 2.65 -19.11
CA GLU A 70 9.70 3.25 -17.76
C GLU A 70 8.48 2.89 -16.92
N MET A 71 7.28 2.93 -17.51
CA MET A 71 6.04 2.51 -16.87
C MET A 71 6.09 1.06 -16.38
N ILE A 72 6.55 0.13 -17.22
CA ILE A 72 6.69 -1.29 -16.84
C ILE A 72 7.62 -1.44 -15.63
N LYS A 73 8.79 -0.79 -15.67
CA LYS A 73 9.76 -0.84 -14.55
C LYS A 73 9.15 -0.26 -13.27
N LEU A 74 8.44 0.86 -13.38
CA LEU A 74 7.80 1.50 -12.25
C LEU A 74 6.74 0.60 -11.62
N VAL A 75 5.86 0.00 -12.44
CA VAL A 75 4.84 -0.94 -11.96
C VAL A 75 5.48 -2.13 -11.23
N SER A 76 6.53 -2.74 -11.81
CA SER A 76 7.24 -3.84 -11.15
C SER A 76 7.87 -3.42 -9.81
N GLN A 77 8.44 -2.21 -9.72
CA GLN A 77 9.01 -1.70 -8.49
C GLN A 77 7.95 -1.42 -7.42
N VAL A 78 6.81 -0.85 -7.81
CA VAL A 78 5.68 -0.61 -6.91
C VAL A 78 5.10 -1.92 -6.40
N GLN A 79 4.96 -2.93 -7.27
CA GLN A 79 4.53 -4.26 -6.87
C GLN A 79 5.49 -4.89 -5.86
N ALA A 80 6.81 -4.82 -6.10
CA ALA A 80 7.81 -5.31 -5.17
C ALA A 80 7.77 -4.58 -3.82
N GLN A 81 7.59 -3.26 -3.83
CA GLN A 81 7.45 -2.45 -2.62
C GLN A 81 6.22 -2.86 -1.80
N LEU A 82 5.07 -3.07 -2.46
CA LEU A 82 3.85 -3.53 -1.80
C LEU A 82 4.02 -4.92 -1.15
N MET A 83 4.84 -5.81 -1.74
CA MET A 83 5.17 -7.10 -1.14
C MET A 83 6.05 -6.93 0.12
N VAL A 84 7.00 -6.00 0.10
CA VAL A 84 7.84 -5.68 1.27
C VAL A 84 6.99 -5.09 2.40
N ASP A 85 6.10 -4.14 2.09
CA ASP A 85 5.23 -3.51 3.08
C ASP A 85 4.26 -4.50 3.72
N LEU A 86 3.75 -5.47 2.95
CA LEU A 86 2.91 -6.56 3.48
C LEU A 86 3.70 -7.44 4.47
N GLN A 87 4.96 -7.76 4.17
CA GLN A 87 5.81 -8.55 5.06
C GLN A 87 6.23 -7.77 6.32
N ALA A 88 6.52 -6.47 6.17
CA ALA A 88 6.85 -5.59 7.29
C ALA A 88 5.64 -5.35 8.23
N GLY A 89 4.44 -5.30 7.68
CA GLY A 89 3.19 -5.24 8.46
C GLY A 89 2.88 -6.54 9.20
N ALA A 90 3.16 -7.69 8.60
CA ALA A 90 2.98 -9.01 9.21
C ALA A 90 3.96 -9.29 10.37
N GLY A 91 5.13 -8.66 10.37
CA GLY A 91 6.13 -8.78 11.44
C GLY A 91 5.81 -8.02 12.74
N ARG A 92 4.68 -7.31 12.81
CA ARG A 92 4.28 -6.49 13.97
C ARG A 92 3.29 -7.15 14.94
N ILE A 93 3.05 -8.45 14.85
CA ILE A 93 2.39 -9.18 15.93
C ILE A 93 3.47 -9.58 16.95
N GLU A 94 3.76 -8.69 17.90
CA GLU A 94 4.40 -9.09 19.15
C GLU A 94 3.45 -10.07 19.87
N PRO A 95 3.89 -11.29 20.23
CA PRO A 95 3.12 -12.12 21.15
C PRO A 95 3.24 -11.54 22.56
N ASP A 96 2.36 -10.59 22.90
CA ASP A 96 2.13 -10.12 24.26
C ASP A 96 1.39 -11.22 25.06
N SER A 97 2.11 -12.29 25.41
CA SER A 97 1.63 -13.34 26.31
C SER A 97 2.73 -13.91 27.22
N ALA A 98 3.92 -13.31 27.24
CA ALA A 98 5.02 -13.77 28.08
C ALA A 98 5.27 -12.93 29.35
N ARG A 99 4.44 -11.92 29.65
CA ARG A 99 4.68 -11.01 30.78
C ARG A 99 3.89 -11.29 32.07
N GLU A 100 2.91 -12.19 32.06
CA GLU A 100 2.07 -12.42 33.26
C GLU A 100 2.48 -13.57 34.19
N SER A 101 3.54 -14.34 33.91
CA SER A 101 3.89 -15.51 34.75
C SER A 101 5.03 -15.33 35.75
N ILE A 102 5.62 -14.13 35.90
CA ILE A 102 6.77 -13.92 36.81
C ILE A 102 6.36 -13.38 38.19
N LEU A 103 5.13 -12.87 38.36
CA LEU A 103 4.68 -12.29 39.63
C LEU A 103 4.05 -13.29 40.62
N ASN A 104 3.75 -14.53 40.22
CA ASN A 104 3.01 -15.48 41.07
C ASN A 104 3.88 -16.50 41.85
N ARG A 105 5.20 -16.29 41.98
CA ARG A 105 6.12 -17.23 42.66
C ARG A 105 6.84 -16.64 43.88
N ARG A 106 6.21 -15.75 44.65
CA ARG A 106 6.77 -15.30 45.95
C ARG A 106 5.69 -15.03 47.01
N VAL A 107 4.79 -15.96 47.21
CA VAL A 107 4.02 -16.07 48.46
C VAL A 107 3.71 -17.53 48.72
N HIS A 108 4.67 -18.21 49.34
CA HIS A 108 4.47 -19.42 50.12
C HIS A 108 5.43 -19.39 51.29
#